data_AF-A0A925F2W6-F1
#
_entry.id   AF-A0A925F2W6-F1
#
_cell.length_a   1.000
_cell.length_b   1.000
_cell.length_c   1.000
_cell.angle_alpha   90.00
_cell.angle_beta   90.00
_cell.angle_gamma   90.00
#
_symmetry.space_group_name_H-M   'P 1'
#
loop_
_entity.id
_entity.type
_entity.pdbx_description
1 polymer ?
#
loop_
_entity_poly.entity_id
_entity_poly.type
_entity_poly.pdbx_seq_one_letter_code
_entity_poly.pdbx_strand_id
1 'polypeptide(L)'
;TETRKMAERDTYGKAFLQIMNLWRKDEGVQQFTLAKRFAQIAANLMGVERVRIYHDQALFKEAGGGPTPWHQDQYYWPLDTTNTVTMWMPLVDISIEMGMLTFASGSQELGFLGNLEISDKSEDVLGDIVREKGYPITRAEMMQAGDATFHAGWTLHNAPGNSSKQTREVMTVIYVADGAKITQPKNRHQEADRIAWLGGFEPGEWVSSELNPIV
;
A
#
# COMPACT_ATOMS: atom_id res chain seq x y z
N THR A 1 -13.04 -2.24 13.98
CA THR A 1 -12.13 -1.52 14.89
C THR A 1 -11.50 -2.55 15.79
N GLU A 2 -10.17 -2.64 15.78
CA GLU A 2 -9.40 -3.59 16.56
C GLU A 2 -9.39 -3.18 18.04
N THR A 3 -9.64 -4.12 18.96
CA THR A 3 -9.81 -3.85 20.40
C THR A 3 -8.86 -4.65 21.29
N ARG A 4 -8.08 -5.59 20.72
CA ARG A 4 -7.12 -6.43 21.45
C ARG A 4 -5.87 -5.65 21.82
N LYS A 5 -5.19 -6.04 22.90
CA LYS A 5 -3.88 -5.47 23.28
C LYS A 5 -2.82 -5.87 22.25
N MET A 6 -1.82 -5.02 22.01
CA MET A 6 -0.76 -5.27 21.02
C MET A 6 -0.07 -6.64 21.20
N ALA A 7 0.17 -7.08 22.44
CA ALA A 7 0.76 -8.38 22.74
C ALA A 7 -0.05 -9.58 22.22
N GLU A 8 -1.37 -9.42 22.07
CA GLU A 8 -2.34 -10.46 21.70
C GLU A 8 -2.67 -10.47 20.19
N ARG A 9 -2.09 -9.54 19.42
CA ARG A 9 -2.28 -9.46 17.96
C ARG A 9 -1.26 -10.35 17.23
N ASP A 10 -1.62 -10.81 16.04
CA ASP A 10 -0.69 -11.52 15.12
C ASP A 10 0.38 -10.55 14.58
N THR A 11 1.39 -11.06 13.86
CA THR A 11 2.52 -10.22 13.37
C THR A 11 2.02 -9.01 12.58
N TYR A 12 0.99 -9.20 11.75
CA TYR A 12 0.37 -8.14 10.98
C TYR A 12 -0.40 -7.14 11.87
N GLY A 13 -1.24 -7.61 12.79
CA GLY A 13 -1.97 -6.75 13.73
C GLY A 13 -1.07 -6.07 14.77
N LYS A 14 0.13 -6.60 15.03
CA LYS A 14 1.20 -5.94 15.82
C LYS A 14 1.90 -4.83 15.07
N ALA A 15 1.84 -4.81 13.73
CA ALA A 15 2.56 -3.84 12.92
C ALA A 15 1.85 -2.48 12.88
N PHE A 16 0.51 -2.44 12.79
CA PHE A 16 -0.28 -1.20 12.83
C PHE A 16 -1.79 -1.46 13.01
N LEU A 17 -2.51 -0.43 13.46
CA LEU A 17 -3.97 -0.35 13.28
C LEU A 17 -4.26 0.13 11.86
N GLN A 18 -5.17 -0.58 11.18
CA GLN A 18 -5.54 -0.32 9.80
C GLN A 18 -7.03 -0.01 9.69
N ILE A 19 -7.35 1.05 8.96
CA ILE A 19 -8.71 1.41 8.59
C ILE A 19 -8.70 1.58 7.07
N MET A 20 -9.68 1.01 6.37
CA MET A 20 -9.75 1.04 4.90
C MET A 20 -11.05 1.71 4.43
N ASN A 21 -11.03 2.24 3.21
CA ASN A 21 -12.15 2.96 2.59
C ASN A 21 -12.72 4.06 3.52
N LEU A 22 -11.83 4.86 4.09
CA LEU A 22 -12.19 5.99 4.96
C LEU A 22 -12.96 7.05 4.18
N TRP A 23 -12.61 7.27 2.90
CA TRP A 23 -13.32 8.19 2.01
C TRP A 23 -14.82 7.88 1.83
N ARG A 24 -15.25 6.65 2.13
CA ARG A 24 -16.67 6.25 2.10
C ARG A 24 -17.41 6.58 3.40
N LYS A 25 -16.68 6.99 4.45
CA LYS A 25 -17.20 7.16 5.81
C LYS A 25 -17.09 8.59 6.33
N ASP A 26 -16.21 9.40 5.76
CA ASP A 26 -15.95 10.77 6.18
C ASP A 26 -15.78 11.68 4.96
N GLU A 27 -16.51 12.80 4.94
CA GLU A 27 -16.51 13.76 3.82
C GLU A 27 -15.16 14.49 3.68
N GLY A 28 -14.47 14.78 4.79
CA GLY A 28 -13.15 15.40 4.76
C GLY A 28 -12.10 14.46 4.18
N VAL A 29 -12.13 13.18 4.57
CA VAL A 29 -11.28 12.15 3.97
C VAL A 29 -11.64 11.91 2.51
N GLN A 30 -12.92 11.97 2.15
CA GLN A 30 -13.33 11.90 0.75
C GLN A 30 -12.72 13.01 -0.09
N GLN A 31 -12.77 14.25 0.37
CA GLN A 31 -12.14 15.38 -0.32
C GLN A 31 -10.63 15.20 -0.47
N PHE A 32 -9.96 14.64 0.54
CA PHE A 32 -8.54 14.33 0.49
C PHE A 32 -8.23 13.22 -0.55
N THR A 33 -8.90 12.07 -0.44
CA THR A 33 -8.65 10.89 -1.29
C THR A 33 -8.96 11.17 -2.76
N LEU A 34 -10.01 11.95 -3.04
CA LEU A 34 -10.42 12.34 -4.40
C LEU A 34 -9.78 13.65 -4.87
N ALA A 35 -8.74 14.15 -4.19
CA ALA A 35 -8.06 15.37 -4.61
C ALA A 35 -7.28 15.16 -5.91
N LYS A 36 -7.69 15.87 -6.97
CA LYS A 36 -7.10 15.80 -8.32
C LYS A 36 -5.59 16.02 -8.35
N ARG A 37 -5.03 16.81 -7.43
CA ARG A 37 -3.58 17.06 -7.37
C ARG A 37 -2.78 15.76 -7.15
N PHE A 38 -3.30 14.84 -6.33
CA PHE A 38 -2.64 13.57 -6.04
C PHE A 38 -2.83 12.59 -7.19
N ALA A 39 -4.05 12.52 -7.73
CA ALA A 39 -4.37 11.72 -8.91
C ALA A 39 -3.53 12.13 -10.14
N GLN A 40 -3.29 13.44 -10.34
CA GLN A 40 -2.45 13.92 -11.43
C GLN A 40 -0.99 13.48 -11.28
N ILE A 41 -0.43 13.50 -10.05
CA ILE A 41 0.91 12.98 -9.79
C ILE A 41 0.96 11.47 -10.09
N ALA A 42 -0.02 10.72 -9.62
CA ALA A 42 -0.12 9.28 -9.89
C ALA A 42 -0.22 8.98 -11.39
N ALA A 43 -1.07 9.70 -12.13
CA ALA A 43 -1.23 9.58 -13.58
C ALA A 43 0.08 9.86 -14.32
N ASN A 44 0.77 10.94 -13.94
CA ASN A 44 2.04 11.33 -14.53
C ASN A 44 3.14 10.28 -14.26
N LEU A 45 3.23 9.76 -13.03
CA LEU A 45 4.20 8.73 -12.66
C LEU A 45 3.98 7.42 -13.43
N MET A 46 2.72 7.07 -13.69
CA MET A 46 2.36 5.87 -14.46
C MET A 46 2.34 6.11 -15.98
N GLY A 47 2.48 7.35 -16.45
CA GLY A 47 2.40 7.69 -17.87
C GLY A 47 1.02 7.45 -18.49
N VAL A 48 -0.06 7.62 -17.73
CA VAL A 48 -1.45 7.40 -18.18
C VAL A 48 -2.27 8.69 -18.15
N GLU A 49 -3.35 8.75 -18.93
CA GLU A 49 -4.21 9.93 -19.00
C GLU A 49 -5.06 10.11 -17.73
N ARG A 50 -5.57 9.02 -17.17
CA ARG A 50 -6.52 9.02 -16.06
C ARG A 50 -6.27 7.86 -15.12
N VAL A 51 -6.59 8.08 -13.85
CA VAL A 51 -6.49 7.07 -12.80
C VAL A 51 -7.81 6.91 -12.07
N ARG A 52 -7.95 5.77 -11.42
CA ARG A 52 -9.06 5.46 -10.52
C ARG A 52 -8.53 5.18 -9.13
N ILE A 53 -9.37 5.41 -8.13
CA ILE A 53 -9.10 4.92 -6.78
C ILE A 53 -9.23 3.40 -6.77
N TYR A 54 -8.22 2.70 -6.27
CA TYR A 54 -8.33 1.30 -5.91
C TYR A 54 -8.96 1.18 -4.51
N HIS A 55 -8.29 1.70 -3.49
CA HIS A 55 -8.89 2.09 -2.20
C HIS A 55 -7.94 3.05 -1.47
N ASP A 56 -8.40 3.63 -0.36
CA ASP A 56 -7.55 4.31 0.61
C ASP A 56 -7.43 3.51 1.91
N GLN A 57 -6.46 3.89 2.74
CA GLN A 57 -6.32 3.35 4.08
C GLN A 57 -5.48 4.27 4.98
N ALA A 58 -5.83 4.28 6.26
CA ALA A 58 -5.03 4.90 7.31
C ALA A 58 -4.27 3.81 8.09
N LEU A 59 -2.99 4.05 8.33
CA LEU A 59 -2.07 3.12 8.97
C LEU A 59 -1.44 3.79 10.20
N PHE A 60 -1.76 3.28 11.39
CA PHE A 60 -1.24 3.79 12.65
C PHE A 60 -0.26 2.79 13.25
N LYS A 61 1.04 3.07 13.15
CA LYS A 61 2.07 2.26 13.80
C LYS A 61 2.33 2.85 15.18
N GLU A 62 1.70 2.26 16.20
CA GLU A 62 1.80 2.65 17.60
C GLU A 62 3.26 2.56 18.10
N ALA A 63 3.59 3.27 19.19
CA ALA A 63 4.90 3.16 19.85
C ALA A 63 5.16 1.70 20.28
N GLY A 64 6.31 1.15 19.92
CA GLY A 64 6.63 -0.27 20.10
C GLY A 64 6.02 -1.21 19.04
N GLY A 65 5.33 -0.66 18.03
CA GLY A 65 4.75 -1.42 16.93
C GLY A 65 5.81 -2.16 16.11
N GLY A 66 5.48 -3.38 15.69
CA GLY A 66 6.42 -4.28 15.00
C GLY A 66 6.77 -3.84 13.56
N PRO A 67 7.74 -4.52 12.93
CA PRO A 67 8.07 -4.28 11.52
C PRO A 67 6.94 -4.72 10.59
N THR A 68 6.95 -4.18 9.38
CA THR A 68 6.17 -4.67 8.24
C THR A 68 7.17 -5.37 7.31
N PRO A 69 7.11 -6.70 7.14
CA PRO A 69 7.99 -7.49 6.28
C PRO A 69 8.13 -6.97 4.85
N TRP A 70 9.21 -7.35 4.15
CA TRP A 70 9.32 -7.20 2.71
C TRP A 70 8.10 -7.79 1.99
N HIS A 71 7.54 -7.03 1.05
CA HIS A 71 6.38 -7.41 0.24
C HIS A 71 6.25 -6.58 -1.04
N GLN A 72 5.30 -6.98 -1.89
CA GLN A 72 4.80 -6.23 -3.03
C GLN A 72 3.30 -6.03 -2.83
N ASP A 73 2.79 -4.81 -2.95
CA ASP A 73 1.36 -4.55 -2.75
C ASP A 73 0.51 -5.24 -3.82
N GLN A 74 0.98 -5.22 -5.08
CA GLN A 74 0.23 -5.77 -6.20
C GLN A 74 0.05 -7.29 -6.17
N TYR A 75 0.73 -7.98 -5.24
CA TYR A 75 0.42 -9.36 -4.87
C TYR A 75 -1.08 -9.56 -4.56
N TYR A 76 -1.67 -8.58 -3.87
CA TYR A 76 -3.05 -8.62 -3.37
C TYR A 76 -4.09 -8.25 -4.43
N TRP A 77 -3.69 -7.53 -5.49
CA TRP A 77 -4.63 -6.90 -6.41
C TRP A 77 -4.87 -7.77 -7.66
N PRO A 78 -6.10 -8.27 -7.91
CA PRO A 78 -6.40 -9.06 -9.09
C PRO A 78 -6.60 -8.16 -10.32
N LEU A 79 -5.53 -7.50 -10.78
CA LEU A 79 -5.56 -6.52 -11.87
C LEU A 79 -4.76 -7.00 -13.09
N ASP A 80 -5.22 -6.67 -14.29
CA ASP A 80 -4.57 -7.04 -15.56
C ASP A 80 -3.48 -6.05 -16.01
N THR A 81 -3.17 -5.05 -15.18
CA THR A 81 -2.22 -3.98 -15.46
C THR A 81 -1.16 -3.87 -14.39
N THR A 82 0.06 -3.45 -14.75
CA THR A 82 1.11 -3.06 -13.81
C THR A 82 1.07 -1.56 -13.48
N ASN A 83 0.22 -0.78 -14.17
CA ASN A 83 0.07 0.65 -13.93
C ASN A 83 -0.78 0.87 -12.67
N THR A 84 -0.12 0.68 -11.54
CA THR A 84 -0.64 0.92 -10.19
C THR A 84 0.40 1.68 -9.38
N VAL A 85 -0.04 2.57 -8.51
CA VAL A 85 0.85 3.33 -7.63
C VAL A 85 0.18 3.62 -6.30
N THR A 86 0.90 3.43 -5.21
CA THR A 86 0.47 3.79 -3.87
C THR A 86 1.09 5.13 -3.50
N MET A 87 0.28 6.14 -3.20
CA MET A 87 0.71 7.32 -2.47
C MET A 87 0.77 6.96 -0.98
N TRP A 88 1.85 7.31 -0.30
CA TRP A 88 2.01 7.16 1.14
C TRP A 88 2.41 8.50 1.74
N MET A 89 1.59 9.04 2.64
CA MET A 89 1.72 10.38 3.20
C MET A 89 1.58 10.32 4.72
N PRO A 90 2.62 10.70 5.49
CA PRO A 90 2.46 10.86 6.92
C PRO A 90 1.61 12.09 7.25
N LEU A 91 0.74 11.93 8.23
CA LEU A 91 -0.16 12.98 8.73
C LEU A 91 0.45 13.77 9.90
N VAL A 92 1.61 13.31 10.38
CA VAL A 92 2.45 13.92 11.41
C VAL A 92 3.89 13.94 10.91
N ASP A 93 4.75 14.76 11.51
CA ASP A 93 6.18 14.68 11.27
C ASP A 93 6.70 13.32 11.74
N ILE A 94 7.55 12.68 10.93
CA ILE A 94 8.08 11.35 11.23
C ILE A 94 9.58 11.28 11.00
N SER A 95 10.24 10.47 11.83
CA SER A 95 11.67 10.17 11.76
C SER A 95 11.93 8.69 11.50
N ILE A 96 13.19 8.36 11.21
CA ILE A 96 13.65 6.99 10.96
C ILE A 96 13.26 5.98 12.06
N GLU A 97 13.25 6.40 13.33
CA GLU A 97 12.89 5.57 14.49
C GLU A 97 11.40 5.21 14.54
N MET A 98 10.55 5.94 13.79
CA MET A 98 9.11 5.70 13.71
C MET A 98 8.74 4.61 12.71
N GLY A 99 9.72 3.97 12.08
CA GLY A 99 9.52 2.89 11.11
C GLY A 99 9.18 3.42 9.72
N MET A 100 10.13 4.12 9.09
CA MET A 100 9.96 4.68 7.73
C MET A 100 9.84 3.58 6.67
N LEU A 101 9.12 3.87 5.58
CA LEU A 101 9.17 3.01 4.40
C LEU A 101 10.60 2.90 3.87
N THR A 102 10.97 1.68 3.51
CA THR A 102 12.25 1.33 2.90
C THR A 102 11.96 0.61 1.59
N PHE A 103 12.60 1.05 0.52
CA PHE A 103 12.36 0.53 -0.83
C PHE A 103 13.63 -0.12 -1.37
N ALA A 104 13.48 -1.22 -2.11
CA ALA A 104 14.51 -1.73 -2.99
C ALA A 104 14.34 -1.07 -4.37
N SER A 105 15.12 -0.04 -4.68
CA SER A 105 14.95 0.79 -5.87
C SER A 105 15.18 0.00 -7.17
N GLY A 106 14.23 0.07 -8.11
CA GLY A 106 14.27 -0.68 -9.37
C GLY A 106 13.68 -2.08 -9.29
N SER A 107 13.29 -2.55 -8.09
CA SER A 107 12.75 -3.90 -7.92
C SER A 107 11.39 -4.12 -8.58
N GLN A 108 10.66 -3.05 -8.94
CA GLN A 108 9.36 -3.17 -9.61
C GLN A 108 9.45 -3.88 -10.97
N GLU A 109 10.61 -3.84 -11.64
CA GLU A 109 10.85 -4.51 -12.93
C GLU A 109 10.83 -6.04 -12.81
N LEU A 110 10.94 -6.60 -11.60
CA LEU A 110 10.85 -8.05 -11.38
C LEU A 110 9.42 -8.58 -11.58
N GLY A 111 8.41 -7.73 -11.47
CA GLY A 111 7.01 -8.15 -11.48
C GLY A 111 6.70 -9.13 -10.35
N PHE A 112 5.83 -10.11 -10.61
CA PHE A 112 5.35 -11.06 -9.62
C PHE A 112 6.41 -12.05 -9.14
N LEU A 113 6.72 -12.03 -7.84
CA LEU A 113 7.75 -12.88 -7.20
C LEU A 113 7.19 -14.13 -6.48
N GLY A 114 5.95 -14.51 -6.77
CA GLY A 114 5.30 -15.69 -6.20
C GLY A 114 4.25 -15.36 -5.14
N ASN A 115 3.60 -16.42 -4.64
CA ASN A 115 2.47 -16.29 -3.74
C ASN A 115 2.93 -16.04 -2.28
N LEU A 116 3.50 -14.86 -2.03
CA LEU A 116 4.13 -14.48 -0.76
C LEU A 116 3.31 -13.37 -0.08
N GLU A 117 2.40 -13.78 0.80
CA GLU A 117 1.72 -12.83 1.70
C GLU A 117 2.71 -12.25 2.72
N ILE A 118 2.47 -11.01 3.16
CA ILE A 118 3.23 -10.34 4.22
C ILE A 118 3.33 -11.27 5.44
N SER A 119 4.53 -11.76 5.71
CA SER A 119 4.81 -12.72 6.77
C SER A 119 6.31 -12.79 7.05
N ASP A 120 6.73 -13.48 8.10
CA ASP A 120 8.15 -13.75 8.37
C ASP A 120 8.80 -14.47 7.17
N LYS A 121 8.05 -15.34 6.48
CA LYS A 121 8.52 -16.00 5.26
C LYS A 121 8.76 -15.00 4.12
N SER A 122 7.92 -13.98 3.96
CA SER A 122 8.14 -12.97 2.92
C SER A 122 9.33 -12.08 3.25
N GLU A 123 9.55 -11.76 4.52
CA GLU A 123 10.76 -11.06 4.98
C GLU A 123 12.02 -11.82 4.56
N ASP A 124 12.07 -13.12 4.85
CA ASP A 124 13.24 -13.95 4.53
C ASP A 124 13.43 -14.06 3.01
N VAL A 125 12.41 -14.55 2.28
CA VAL A 125 12.53 -14.86 0.85
C VAL A 125 12.74 -13.62 0.00
N LEU A 126 11.95 -12.56 0.22
CA LEU A 126 12.08 -11.34 -0.57
C LEU A 126 13.30 -10.53 -0.13
N GLY A 127 13.66 -10.56 1.16
CA GLY A 127 14.89 -9.98 1.67
C GLY A 127 16.15 -10.61 1.06
N ASP A 128 16.17 -11.93 0.88
CA ASP A 128 17.23 -12.64 0.15
C ASP A 128 17.31 -12.18 -1.30
N ILE A 129 16.18 -12.11 -2.01
CA ILE A 129 16.13 -11.60 -3.39
C ILE A 129 16.71 -10.18 -3.48
N VAL A 130 16.35 -9.30 -2.54
CA VAL A 130 16.85 -7.92 -2.49
C VAL A 130 18.38 -7.90 -2.32
N ARG A 131 18.91 -8.70 -1.38
CA ARG A 131 20.35 -8.79 -1.11
C ARG A 131 21.13 -9.41 -2.27
N GLU A 132 20.70 -10.57 -2.77
CA GLU A 132 21.39 -11.32 -3.81
C GLU A 132 21.44 -10.57 -5.15
N LYS A 133 20.36 -9.84 -5.49
CA LYS A 133 20.33 -9.01 -6.69
C LYS A 133 21.03 -7.65 -6.51
N GLY A 134 21.40 -7.30 -5.28
CA GLY A 134 22.13 -6.06 -4.98
C GLY A 134 21.33 -4.79 -5.25
N TYR A 135 20.02 -4.80 -5.00
CA TYR A 135 19.21 -3.59 -5.21
C TYR A 135 19.61 -2.47 -4.25
N PRO A 136 19.72 -1.21 -4.72
CA PRO A 136 19.92 -0.07 -3.84
C PRO A 136 18.75 0.06 -2.86
N ILE A 137 19.06 0.16 -1.57
CA ILE A 137 18.07 0.42 -0.53
C ILE A 137 17.92 1.91 -0.33
N THR A 138 16.69 2.42 -0.48
CA THR A 138 16.37 3.83 -0.24
C THR A 138 15.33 3.97 0.86
N ARG A 139 15.53 4.97 1.71
CA ARG A 139 14.68 5.30 2.84
C ARG A 139 14.91 6.77 3.19
N ALA A 140 13.83 7.52 3.40
CA ALA A 140 13.94 8.88 3.93
C ALA A 140 14.32 8.84 5.42
N GLU A 141 15.16 9.76 5.86
CA GLU A 141 15.53 9.89 7.28
C GLU A 141 14.45 10.63 8.09
N MET A 142 13.80 11.61 7.44
CA MET A 142 12.72 12.43 7.98
C MET A 142 11.70 12.72 6.89
N MET A 143 10.44 12.86 7.28
CA MET A 143 9.38 13.44 6.46
C MET A 143 8.53 14.37 7.33
N GLN A 144 8.17 15.53 6.81
CA GLN A 144 7.21 16.42 7.44
C GLN A 144 5.78 15.95 7.15
N ALA A 145 4.84 16.33 8.02
CA ALA A 145 3.42 16.11 7.76
C ALA A 145 3.03 16.68 6.39
N GLY A 146 2.46 15.84 5.52
CA GLY A 146 2.07 16.22 4.16
C GLY A 146 3.13 15.98 3.08
N ASP A 147 4.35 15.57 3.42
CA ASP A 147 5.27 14.96 2.45
C ASP A 147 4.66 13.67 1.88
N ALA A 148 5.13 13.19 0.73
CA ALA A 148 4.63 11.93 0.20
C ALA A 148 5.69 11.16 -0.58
N THR A 149 5.64 9.83 -0.44
CA THR A 149 6.29 8.91 -1.37
C THR A 149 5.24 8.28 -2.28
N PHE A 150 5.66 7.89 -3.47
CA PHE A 150 4.87 7.12 -4.41
C PHE A 150 5.68 5.89 -4.82
N HIS A 151 5.06 4.71 -4.76
CA HIS A 151 5.73 3.47 -5.18
C HIS A 151 4.81 2.62 -6.07
N ALA A 152 5.38 2.03 -7.12
CA ALA A 152 4.65 1.14 -8.00
C ALA A 152 4.26 -0.15 -7.25
N GLY A 153 3.15 -0.78 -7.64
CA GLY A 153 2.61 -1.95 -6.93
C GLY A 153 3.57 -3.14 -6.79
N TRP A 154 4.50 -3.32 -7.74
CA TRP A 154 5.54 -4.36 -7.69
C TRP A 154 6.83 -3.93 -7.00
N THR A 155 6.96 -2.69 -6.53
CA THR A 155 8.15 -2.24 -5.80
C THR A 155 8.26 -3.01 -4.49
N LEU A 156 9.35 -3.74 -4.31
CA LEU A 156 9.67 -4.37 -3.03
C LEU A 156 9.91 -3.29 -1.98
N HIS A 157 9.17 -3.36 -0.90
CA HIS A 157 9.30 -2.43 0.21
C HIS A 157 9.00 -3.10 1.55
N ASN A 158 9.52 -2.51 2.62
CA ASN A 158 9.26 -2.90 3.99
C ASN A 158 9.20 -1.67 4.90
N ALA A 159 8.91 -1.86 6.18
CA ALA A 159 9.06 -0.81 7.19
C ALA A 159 9.57 -1.38 8.51
N PRO A 160 10.61 -0.81 9.13
CA PRO A 160 11.01 -1.18 10.48
C PRO A 160 9.89 -0.97 11.52
N GLY A 161 10.11 -1.47 12.73
CA GLY A 161 9.26 -1.17 13.88
C GLY A 161 9.35 0.29 14.30
N ASN A 162 8.36 0.74 15.08
CA ASN A 162 8.36 2.07 15.68
C ASN A 162 8.97 1.99 17.08
N SER A 163 10.23 2.40 17.19
CA SER A 163 10.99 2.46 18.45
C SER A 163 10.86 3.81 19.18
N SER A 164 10.11 4.75 18.60
CA SER A 164 9.83 6.04 19.21
C SER A 164 8.76 5.95 20.29
N LYS A 165 8.42 7.11 20.90
CA LYS A 165 7.33 7.26 21.86
C LYS A 165 6.02 7.76 21.25
N GLN A 166 5.99 8.00 19.94
CA GLN A 166 4.84 8.61 19.24
C GLN A 166 4.26 7.62 18.23
N THR A 167 2.95 7.69 18.00
CA THR A 167 2.32 6.91 16.93
C THR A 167 2.67 7.51 15.58
N ARG A 168 3.08 6.67 14.62
CA ARG A 168 3.25 7.06 13.22
C ARG A 168 1.92 6.97 12.52
N GLU A 169 1.37 8.10 12.10
CA GLU A 169 0.06 8.20 11.46
C GLU A 169 0.24 8.48 9.96
N VAL A 170 -0.35 7.64 9.12
CA VAL A 170 -0.17 7.69 7.68
C VAL A 170 -1.50 7.51 6.98
N MET A 171 -1.71 8.26 5.91
CA MET A 171 -2.73 8.00 4.92
C MET A 171 -2.08 7.46 3.64
N THR A 172 -2.68 6.42 3.05
CA THR A 172 -2.31 5.95 1.72
C THR A 172 -3.49 6.01 0.78
N VAL A 173 -3.24 6.36 -0.48
CA VAL A 173 -4.22 6.28 -1.56
C VAL A 173 -3.61 5.45 -2.67
N ILE A 174 -4.30 4.38 -3.04
CA ILE A 174 -3.84 3.47 -4.10
C ILE A 174 -4.58 3.84 -5.38
N TYR A 175 -3.82 4.04 -6.44
CA TYR A 175 -4.32 4.38 -7.76
C TYR A 175 -4.07 3.23 -8.74
N VAL A 176 -5.00 3.03 -9.66
CA VAL A 176 -4.88 2.13 -10.80
C VAL A 176 -5.21 2.91 -12.08
N ALA A 177 -4.55 2.58 -13.19
CA ALA A 177 -4.88 3.17 -14.48
C ALA A 177 -6.35 2.93 -14.86
N ASP A 178 -7.02 3.96 -15.39
CA ASP A 178 -8.34 3.77 -15.99
C ASP A 178 -8.26 2.80 -17.19
N GLY A 179 -9.29 1.99 -17.36
CA GLY A 179 -9.29 0.90 -18.35
C GLY A 179 -8.61 -0.39 -17.87
N ALA A 180 -8.16 -0.49 -16.62
CA ALA A 180 -7.79 -1.77 -16.04
C ALA A 180 -9.00 -2.72 -15.92
N LYS A 181 -8.76 -4.02 -16.03
CA LYS A 181 -9.76 -5.07 -15.81
C LYS A 181 -9.39 -5.98 -14.64
N ILE A 182 -10.42 -6.60 -14.10
CA ILE A 182 -10.31 -7.59 -13.02
C ILE A 182 -9.83 -8.91 -13.62
N THR A 183 -8.78 -9.49 -13.05
CA THR A 183 -8.29 -10.83 -13.42
C THR A 183 -8.94 -11.91 -12.57
N GLN A 184 -8.84 -13.16 -13.01
CA GLN A 184 -9.20 -14.30 -12.18
C GLN A 184 -8.31 -14.32 -10.91
N PRO A 185 -8.90 -14.26 -9.71
CA PRO A 185 -8.13 -14.33 -8.47
C PRO A 185 -7.35 -15.63 -8.36
N LYS A 186 -6.06 -15.51 -8.04
CA LYS A 186 -5.11 -16.64 -7.97
C LYS A 186 -4.91 -17.17 -6.56
N ASN A 187 -5.39 -16.43 -5.56
CA ASN A 187 -5.31 -16.80 -4.15
C ASN A 187 -6.50 -16.19 -3.38
N ARG A 188 -6.66 -16.62 -2.12
CA ARG A 188 -7.74 -16.15 -1.24
C ARG A 188 -7.73 -14.64 -0.99
N HIS A 189 -6.56 -14.00 -1.03
CA HIS A 189 -6.43 -12.57 -0.74
C HIS A 189 -6.90 -11.74 -1.92
N GLN A 190 -6.54 -12.14 -3.14
CA GLN A 190 -7.07 -11.53 -4.36
C GLN A 190 -8.59 -11.66 -4.45
N GLU A 191 -9.16 -12.79 -4.03
CA GLU A 191 -10.62 -12.94 -3.99
C GLU A 191 -11.25 -12.02 -2.93
N ALA A 192 -10.64 -11.90 -1.75
CA ALA A 192 -11.08 -10.98 -0.71
C ALA A 192 -11.05 -9.52 -1.21
N ASP A 193 -9.96 -9.11 -1.87
CA ASP A 193 -9.79 -7.78 -2.43
C ASP A 193 -10.75 -7.50 -3.60
N ARG A 194 -11.06 -8.51 -4.43
CA ARG A 194 -12.08 -8.39 -5.49
C ARG A 194 -13.44 -8.06 -4.90
N ILE A 195 -13.84 -8.77 -3.85
CA ILE A 195 -15.12 -8.55 -3.18
C ILE A 195 -15.12 -7.19 -2.46
N ALA A 196 -14.04 -6.87 -1.74
CA ALA A 196 -14.00 -5.70 -0.86
C ALA A 196 -13.75 -4.38 -1.59
N TRP A 197 -12.86 -4.35 -2.58
CA TRP A 197 -12.34 -3.11 -3.20
C TRP A 197 -12.78 -2.92 -4.65
N LEU A 198 -13.15 -4.01 -5.32
CA LEU A 198 -13.58 -3.99 -6.73
C LEU A 198 -15.09 -4.24 -6.89
N GLY A 199 -15.85 -4.16 -5.79
CA GLY A 199 -17.30 -4.29 -5.78
C GLY A 199 -17.82 -5.70 -6.08
N GLY A 200 -16.96 -6.73 -6.04
CA GLY A 200 -17.33 -8.09 -6.37
C GLY A 200 -17.63 -8.32 -7.85
N PHE A 201 -17.20 -7.40 -8.73
CA PHE A 201 -17.33 -7.55 -10.18
C PHE A 201 -16.54 -8.77 -10.67
N GLU A 202 -17.04 -9.39 -11.74
CA GLU A 202 -16.54 -10.62 -12.32
C GLU A 202 -15.19 -10.41 -13.05
N PRO A 203 -14.34 -11.43 -13.13
CA PRO A 203 -13.15 -11.40 -13.97
C PRO A 203 -13.46 -11.01 -15.42
N GLY A 204 -12.67 -10.10 -15.98
CA GLY A 204 -12.84 -9.53 -17.31
C GLY A 204 -13.64 -8.22 -17.34
N GLU A 205 -14.35 -7.89 -16.25
CA GLU A 205 -15.01 -6.59 -16.10
C GLU A 205 -13.99 -5.47 -15.80
N TRP A 206 -14.38 -4.24 -16.12
CA TRP A 206 -13.57 -3.06 -15.83
C TRP A 206 -13.52 -2.76 -14.33
N VAL A 207 -12.39 -2.23 -13.87
CA VAL A 207 -12.27 -1.66 -12.53
C VAL A 207 -13.04 -0.35 -12.51
N SER A 208 -14.36 -0.41 -12.35
CA SER A 208 -15.23 0.77 -12.45
C SER A 208 -16.47 0.67 -11.57
N SER A 209 -16.37 -0.05 -10.46
CA SER A 209 -17.42 -0.06 -9.44
C SER A 209 -17.58 1.33 -8.81
N GLU A 210 -18.62 1.53 -8.00
CA GLU A 210 -18.77 2.76 -7.19
C GLU A 210 -17.64 2.97 -6.16
N LEU A 211 -16.81 1.95 -5.91
CA LEU A 211 -15.61 2.05 -5.07
C LEU A 211 -14.39 2.54 -5.86
N ASN A 212 -14.45 2.54 -7.19
CA ASN A 212 -13.34 2.87 -8.08
C ASN A 212 -13.66 4.05 -9.02
N PRO A 213 -14.04 5.23 -8.49
CA PRO A 213 -14.28 6.40 -9.31
C PRO A 213 -12.99 6.84 -10.02
N ILE A 214 -13.16 7.43 -11.21
CA ILE A 214 -12.10 8.21 -11.87
C ILE A 214 -11.88 9.49 -11.06
N VAL A 215 -10.62 9.90 -10.92
CA VAL A 215 -10.22 11.15 -10.25
C VAL A 215 -9.39 12.02 -11.18
#